data_AF-A0A1S9CC59-F1
#
_entry.id   AF-A0A1S9CC59-F1
#
_cell.length_a   1.000
_cell.length_b   1.000
_cell.length_c   1.000
_cell.angle_alpha   90.00
_cell.angle_beta   90.00
_cell.angle_gamma   90.00
#
_symmetry.space_group_name_H-M   'P 1'
#
loop_
_entity.id
_entity.type
_entity.pdbx_description
1 polymer ?
#
loop_
_entity_poly.entity_id
_entity_poly.type
_entity_poly.pdbx_seq_one_letter_code
_entity_poly.pdbx_strand_id
1 'polypeptide(L)'
;MIKNTFNNLKPDKKKMILEKSIQVLCNTSATSIKVSDIINATGISRGSFYQYFDTPVDIFLAIIEELQTENIEIMKQIIKEEKGDFFSTFKRMFEFQYVNLLKKENEHIMLMLKKSNELIIKNQIFKVNDTYCSKKFMHKFDLEKLNINTYFEFNKLYILVTDIMGHNILNGIMQNLTLEKALEDYLIQLDFIKYGVIKREENHEEKSFKQ
;
A
#
# COMPACT_ATOMS: atom_id res chain seq x y z
N MET A 1 1.75 17.75 9.79
CA MET A 1 2.21 17.70 8.39
C MET A 1 3.71 17.36 8.34
N ILE A 2 4.16 16.65 7.30
CA ILE A 2 5.59 16.46 7.00
C ILE A 2 6.11 17.72 6.31
N LYS A 3 7.15 18.35 6.86
CA LYS A 3 7.68 19.63 6.36
C LYS A 3 8.79 19.40 5.33
N ASN A 4 8.92 20.33 4.38
CA ASN A 4 9.96 20.28 3.33
C ASN A 4 11.38 20.17 3.89
N THR A 5 11.62 20.74 5.06
CA THR A 5 12.87 20.63 5.83
C THR A 5 13.25 19.18 6.15
N PHE A 6 12.27 18.30 6.39
CA PHE A 6 12.51 16.87 6.57
C PHE A 6 12.88 16.20 5.24
N ASN A 7 12.13 16.51 4.17
CA ASN A 7 12.36 15.94 2.84
C ASN A 7 13.72 16.34 2.24
N ASN A 8 14.26 17.49 2.64
CA ASN A 8 15.57 17.98 2.21
C ASN A 8 16.73 17.51 3.10
N LEU A 9 16.49 16.64 4.09
CA LEU A 9 17.57 16.09 4.90
C LEU A 9 18.50 15.20 4.06
N LYS A 10 19.76 15.10 4.49
CA LYS A 10 20.68 14.09 3.95
C LYS A 10 20.06 12.69 4.13
N PRO A 11 20.17 11.79 3.12
CA PRO A 11 19.55 10.46 3.16
C PRO A 11 19.84 9.69 4.45
N ASP A 12 21.10 9.67 4.91
CA ASP A 12 21.49 8.95 6.13
C ASP A 12 20.79 9.47 7.38
N LYS A 13 20.60 10.80 7.47
CA LYS A 13 19.91 11.41 8.62
C LYS A 13 18.41 11.12 8.56
N LYS A 14 17.80 11.19 7.37
CA LYS A 14 16.39 10.82 7.16
C LYS A 14 16.16 9.37 7.58
N LYS A 15 16.99 8.46 7.06
CA LYS A 15 16.95 7.02 7.37
C LYS A 15 17.11 6.75 8.86
N MET A 16 18.12 7.34 9.52
CA MET A 16 18.31 7.19 10.97
C MET A 16 17.10 7.67 11.79
N ILE A 17 16.45 8.78 11.40
CA ILE A 17 15.25 9.27 12.08
C ILE A 17 14.12 8.24 11.93
N LEU A 18 13.88 7.74 10.72
CA LEU A 18 12.81 6.80 10.43
C LEU A 18 13.04 5.46 11.15
N GLU A 19 14.22 4.86 11.03
CA GLU A 19 14.58 3.56 11.65
C GLU A 19 14.40 3.58 13.18
N LYS A 20 14.93 4.62 13.84
CA LYS A 20 14.79 4.77 15.29
C LYS A 20 13.35 5.06 15.72
N SER A 21 12.57 5.71 14.86
CA SER A 21 11.15 5.97 15.13
C SER A 21 10.31 4.70 14.97
N ILE A 22 10.67 3.80 14.04
CA ILE A 22 10.05 2.48 13.93
C ILE A 22 10.22 1.70 15.23
N GLN A 23 11.39 1.76 15.88
CA GLN A 23 11.60 1.11 17.17
C GLN A 23 10.66 1.64 18.27
N VAL A 24 10.37 2.94 18.29
CA VAL A 24 9.37 3.51 19.22
C VAL A 24 7.98 2.97 18.92
N LEU A 25 7.60 2.91 17.64
CA LEU A 25 6.30 2.43 17.18
C LEU A 25 6.09 0.92 17.39
N CYS A 26 7.17 0.14 17.46
CA CYS A 26 7.10 -1.29 17.80
C CYS A 26 6.70 -1.51 19.27
N ASN A 27 7.04 -0.56 20.15
CA ASN A 27 6.92 -0.70 21.60
C ASN A 27 5.70 0.00 22.20
N THR A 28 5.10 0.92 21.47
CA THR A 28 4.00 1.76 21.97
C THR A 28 2.86 1.78 20.96
N SER A 29 1.61 1.87 21.44
CA SER A 29 0.48 2.12 20.55
C SER A 29 0.69 3.44 19.81
N ALA A 30 0.40 3.46 18.51
CA ALA A 30 0.69 4.64 17.73
C ALA A 30 -0.18 5.86 18.12
N THR A 31 -1.31 5.63 18.80
CA THR A 31 -2.18 6.67 19.37
C THR A 31 -1.66 7.29 20.67
N SER A 32 -0.62 6.73 21.30
CA SER A 32 -0.05 7.23 22.55
C SER A 32 1.40 7.71 22.44
N ILE A 33 1.94 7.79 21.22
CA ILE A 33 3.32 8.27 20.99
C ILE A 33 3.44 9.73 21.42
N LYS A 34 4.48 10.03 22.19
CA LYS A 34 4.82 11.39 22.58
C LYS A 34 6.02 11.89 21.79
N VAL A 35 6.10 13.21 21.60
CA VAL A 35 7.28 13.86 21.02
C VAL A 35 8.55 13.50 21.79
N SER A 36 8.45 13.36 23.13
CA SER A 36 9.55 12.93 23.99
C SER A 36 10.14 11.58 23.58
N ASP A 37 9.29 10.63 23.19
CA ASP A 37 9.70 9.27 22.88
C ASP A 37 10.54 9.26 21.60
N ILE A 38 10.11 10.05 20.60
CA ILE A 38 10.81 10.22 19.33
C ILE A 38 12.14 10.93 19.52
N ILE A 39 12.19 12.06 20.23
CA ILE A 39 13.44 12.82 20.39
C ILE A 39 14.47 12.04 21.21
N ASN A 40 14.04 11.26 22.21
CA ASN A 40 14.92 10.43 23.01
C ASN A 40 15.51 9.28 22.18
N ALA A 41 14.71 8.62 21.34
CA ALA A 41 15.20 7.56 20.47
C ALA A 41 16.14 8.10 19.38
N THR A 42 15.68 9.12 18.65
CA THR A 42 16.38 9.67 17.47
C THR A 42 17.60 10.52 17.82
N GLY A 43 17.62 11.15 19.00
CA GLY A 43 18.66 12.09 19.42
C GLY A 43 18.54 13.49 18.82
N ILE A 44 17.45 13.80 18.11
CA ILE A 44 17.20 15.17 17.60
C ILE A 44 16.65 16.06 18.72
N SER A 45 16.89 17.38 18.63
CA SER A 45 16.29 18.32 19.59
C SER A 45 14.76 18.42 19.41
N ARG A 46 14.06 18.86 20.46
CA ARG A 46 12.62 19.16 20.36
C ARG A 46 12.31 20.23 19.31
N GLY A 47 13.18 21.24 19.18
CA GLY A 47 13.05 22.25 18.12
C GLY A 47 13.19 21.64 16.73
N SER A 48 14.14 20.72 16.54
CA SER A 48 14.32 19.97 15.29
C SER A 48 13.12 19.09 14.97
N PHE A 49 12.51 18.46 15.98
CA PHE A 49 11.27 17.70 15.77
C PHE A 49 10.20 18.59 15.14
N TYR A 50 9.91 19.75 15.74
CA TYR A 50 8.90 20.66 15.20
C TYR A 50 9.30 21.35 13.89
N GLN A 51 10.60 21.38 13.58
CA GLN A 51 11.06 21.78 12.27
C GLN A 51 10.71 20.75 11.19
N TYR A 52 10.57 19.47 11.53
CA TYR A 52 10.31 18.36 10.58
C TYR A 52 8.85 17.92 10.54
N PHE A 53 8.19 17.90 11.70
CA PHE A 53 6.88 17.29 11.93
C PHE A 53 6.02 18.20 12.83
N ASP A 54 4.71 18.19 12.68
CA ASP A 54 3.82 18.89 13.63
C ASP A 54 3.42 17.98 14.79
N THR A 55 3.25 16.69 14.49
CA THR A 55 2.75 15.68 15.41
C THR A 55 3.55 14.38 15.30
N PRO A 56 3.54 13.53 16.34
CA PRO A 56 4.10 12.19 16.24
C PRO A 56 3.45 11.32 15.15
N VAL A 57 2.20 11.59 14.77
CA VAL A 57 1.54 10.88 13.67
C VAL A 57 2.23 11.16 12.32
N ASP A 58 2.79 12.36 12.14
CA ASP A 58 3.49 12.71 10.90
C ASP A 58 4.74 11.86 10.67
N ILE A 59 5.41 11.38 11.73
CA ILE A 59 6.57 10.50 11.58
C ILE A 59 6.15 9.12 11.08
N PHE A 60 4.99 8.66 11.53
CA PHE A 60 4.42 7.41 11.08
C PHE A 60 4.04 7.50 9.59
N LEU A 61 3.40 8.61 9.17
CA LEU A 61 3.13 8.88 7.76
C LEU A 61 4.42 8.92 6.93
N ALA A 62 5.47 9.56 7.42
CA ALA A 62 6.76 9.62 6.73
C ALA A 62 7.43 8.25 6.56
N ILE A 63 7.29 7.36 7.55
CA ILE A 63 7.76 5.97 7.44
C ILE A 63 6.99 5.24 6.33
N ILE A 64 5.68 5.41 6.27
CA ILE A 64 4.87 4.76 5.24
C ILE A 64 5.20 5.30 3.84
N GLU A 65 5.39 6.60 3.68
CA GLU A 65 5.82 7.20 2.40
C GLU A 65 7.17 6.64 1.93
N GLU A 66 8.10 6.40 2.83
CA GLU A 66 9.39 5.77 2.50
C GLU A 66 9.19 4.32 2.00
N LEU A 67 8.38 3.51 2.72
CA LEU A 67 8.05 2.15 2.31
C LEU A 67 7.33 2.11 0.96
N GLN A 68 6.46 3.07 0.67
CA GLN A 68 5.79 3.15 -0.62
C GLN A 68 6.74 3.59 -1.74
N THR A 69 7.74 4.43 -1.46
CA THR A 69 8.72 4.88 -2.45
C THR A 69 9.52 3.70 -3.01
N GLU A 70 9.94 2.76 -2.17
CA GLU A 70 10.62 1.53 -2.59
C GLU A 70 9.75 0.69 -3.53
N ASN A 71 8.44 0.66 -3.28
CA ASN A 71 7.47 -0.08 -4.06
C ASN A 71 7.23 0.51 -5.47
N ILE A 72 7.51 1.80 -5.70
CA ILE A 72 7.28 2.44 -7.01
C ILE A 72 8.17 1.84 -8.09
N GLU A 73 9.45 1.63 -7.81
CA GLU A 73 10.38 1.09 -8.82
C GLU A 73 10.07 -0.37 -9.14
N ILE A 74 9.72 -1.16 -8.11
CA ILE A 74 9.27 -2.55 -8.29
C ILE A 74 7.98 -2.61 -9.12
N MET A 75 7.01 -1.74 -8.83
CA MET A 75 5.78 -1.64 -9.61
C MET A 75 6.05 -1.39 -11.09
N LYS A 76 6.95 -0.44 -11.41
CA LYS A 76 7.33 -0.17 -12.82
C LYS A 76 7.94 -1.39 -13.51
N GLN A 77 8.73 -2.18 -12.78
CA GLN A 77 9.31 -3.42 -13.29
C GLN A 77 8.23 -4.48 -13.52
N ILE A 78 7.36 -4.72 -12.54
CA ILE A 78 6.28 -5.72 -12.64
C ILE A 78 5.34 -5.38 -13.80
N ILE A 79 4.93 -4.11 -13.96
CA ILE A 79 4.09 -3.69 -15.09
C ILE A 79 4.72 -4.09 -16.44
N LYS A 80 6.04 -3.90 -16.58
CA LYS A 80 6.76 -4.27 -17.81
C LYS A 80 6.79 -5.79 -18.01
N GLU A 81 7.05 -6.56 -16.96
CA GLU A 81 7.10 -8.03 -17.01
C GLU A 81 5.73 -8.64 -17.33
N GLU A 82 4.66 -8.08 -16.76
CA GLU A 82 3.26 -8.43 -17.02
C GLU A 82 2.71 -7.80 -18.31
N LYS A 83 3.57 -7.15 -19.11
CA LYS A 83 3.22 -6.54 -20.40
C LYS A 83 2.05 -5.56 -20.32
N GLY A 84 1.93 -4.86 -19.20
CA GLY A 84 0.86 -3.90 -18.95
C GLY A 84 -0.46 -4.52 -18.47
N ASP A 85 -0.55 -5.83 -18.25
CA ASP A 85 -1.79 -6.44 -17.73
C ASP A 85 -2.06 -5.95 -16.30
N PHE A 86 -3.17 -5.24 -16.13
CA PHE A 86 -3.51 -4.55 -14.88
C PHE A 86 -3.69 -5.53 -13.71
N PHE A 87 -4.55 -6.53 -13.84
CA PHE A 87 -4.86 -7.45 -12.74
C PHE A 87 -3.67 -8.35 -12.38
N SER A 88 -2.92 -8.83 -13.37
CA SER A 88 -1.73 -9.64 -13.14
C SER A 88 -0.61 -8.83 -12.49
N THR A 89 -0.47 -7.55 -12.85
CA THR A 89 0.44 -6.62 -12.17
C THR A 89 0.12 -6.51 -10.68
N PHE A 90 -1.14 -6.24 -10.32
CA PHE A 90 -1.51 -6.05 -8.91
C PHE A 90 -1.50 -7.36 -8.12
N LYS A 91 -1.79 -8.51 -8.74
CA LYS A 91 -1.54 -9.82 -8.14
C LYS A 91 -0.06 -10.01 -7.78
N ARG A 92 0.86 -9.77 -8.73
CA ARG A 92 2.31 -9.89 -8.48
C ARG A 92 2.82 -8.86 -7.48
N MET A 93 2.25 -7.65 -7.49
CA MET A 93 2.58 -6.63 -6.50
C MET A 93 2.20 -7.06 -5.09
N PHE A 94 1.01 -7.64 -4.91
CA PHE A 94 0.59 -8.20 -3.62
C PHE A 94 1.56 -9.27 -3.15
N GLU A 95 1.90 -10.25 -4.00
CA GLU A 95 2.83 -11.32 -3.66
C GLU A 95 4.20 -10.75 -3.23
N PHE A 96 4.73 -9.82 -4.02
CA PHE A 96 6.01 -9.16 -3.72
C PHE A 96 5.97 -8.45 -2.37
N GLN A 97 4.97 -7.59 -2.14
CA GLN A 97 4.86 -6.79 -0.91
C GLN A 97 4.70 -7.69 0.31
N TYR A 98 3.83 -8.70 0.21
CA TYR A 98 3.55 -9.61 1.32
C TYR A 98 4.79 -10.44 1.68
N VAL A 99 5.45 -11.05 0.68
CA VAL A 99 6.71 -11.78 0.90
C VAL A 99 7.79 -10.88 1.48
N ASN A 100 7.92 -9.65 0.98
CA ASN A 100 8.90 -8.71 1.50
C ASN A 100 8.66 -8.40 2.98
N LEU A 101 7.41 -8.21 3.40
CA LEU A 101 7.04 -7.97 4.81
C LEU A 101 7.31 -9.18 5.72
N LEU A 102 7.25 -10.40 5.18
CA LEU A 102 7.55 -11.63 5.93
C LEU A 102 9.05 -11.89 6.11
N LYS A 103 9.94 -11.17 5.41
CA LYS A 103 11.39 -11.33 5.59
C LYS A 103 11.80 -10.94 7.00
N LYS A 104 12.76 -11.68 7.56
CA LYS A 104 13.29 -11.44 8.92
C LYS A 104 13.79 -10.02 9.13
N GLU A 105 14.45 -9.43 8.12
CA GLU A 105 14.92 -8.04 8.19
C GLU A 105 13.78 -7.02 8.37
N ASN A 106 12.56 -7.35 7.93
CA ASN A 106 11.37 -6.49 7.99
C ASN A 106 10.44 -6.81 9.17
N GLU A 107 10.86 -7.66 10.11
CA GLU A 107 10.07 -8.04 11.30
C GLU A 107 9.62 -6.80 12.11
N HIS A 108 10.50 -5.81 12.26
CA HIS A 108 10.22 -4.56 12.93
C HIS A 108 9.14 -3.73 12.21
N ILE A 109 9.14 -3.71 10.88
CA ILE A 109 8.08 -3.07 10.08
C ILE A 109 6.75 -3.80 10.29
N MET A 110 6.76 -5.13 10.22
CA MET A 110 5.56 -5.94 10.45
C MET A 110 4.96 -5.70 11.85
N LEU A 111 5.80 -5.68 12.88
CA LEU A 111 5.38 -5.39 14.26
C LEU A 111 4.82 -3.97 14.39
N MET A 112 5.50 -2.99 13.80
CA MET A 112 5.05 -1.60 13.77
C MET A 112 3.67 -1.45 13.12
N LEU A 113 3.44 -2.11 11.98
CA LEU A 113 2.14 -2.08 11.29
C LEU A 113 1.02 -2.66 12.16
N LYS A 114 1.28 -3.78 12.87
CA LYS A 114 0.33 -4.39 13.81
C LYS A 114 -0.02 -3.44 14.96
N LYS A 115 0.98 -2.80 15.56
CA LYS A 115 0.81 -1.86 16.68
C LYS A 115 0.17 -0.54 16.27
N SER A 116 0.30 -0.17 15.00
CA SER A 116 -0.22 1.08 14.45
C SER A 116 -1.53 0.91 13.68
N ASN A 117 -2.16 -0.27 13.72
CA ASN A 117 -3.36 -0.59 12.94
C ASN A 117 -4.47 0.47 13.06
N GLU A 118 -4.72 0.98 14.27
CA GLU A 118 -5.71 2.04 14.48
C GLU A 118 -5.38 3.33 13.70
N LEU A 119 -4.11 3.75 13.68
CA LEU A 119 -3.69 4.91 12.88
C LEU A 119 -3.79 4.64 11.38
N ILE A 120 -3.48 3.43 10.93
CA ILE A 120 -3.61 3.05 9.52
C ILE A 120 -5.06 3.18 9.07
N ILE A 121 -5.98 2.62 9.85
CA ILE A 121 -7.42 2.66 9.55
C ILE A 121 -7.93 4.10 9.61
N LYS A 122 -7.64 4.82 10.70
CA LYS A 122 -8.14 6.18 10.94
C LYS A 122 -7.66 7.18 9.90
N ASN A 123 -6.38 7.11 9.53
CA ASN A 123 -5.78 8.03 8.57
C ASN A 123 -5.83 7.51 7.13
N GLN A 124 -6.50 6.37 6.90
CA GLN A 124 -6.68 5.78 5.57
C GLN A 124 -5.33 5.64 4.84
N ILE A 125 -4.31 5.18 5.56
CA ILE A 125 -2.91 5.26 5.12
C ILE A 125 -2.61 4.44 3.86
N PHE A 126 -3.35 3.35 3.67
CA PHE A 126 -3.30 2.56 2.44
C PHE A 126 -4.22 3.09 1.34
N LYS A 127 -5.08 4.08 1.62
CA LYS A 127 -5.79 4.80 0.56
C LYS A 127 -4.83 5.72 -0.12
N VAL A 128 -4.68 5.50 -1.41
CA VAL A 128 -3.87 6.32 -2.29
C VAL A 128 -4.45 7.74 -2.29
N ASN A 129 -3.79 8.70 -1.65
CA ASN A 129 -4.06 10.14 -1.85
C ASN A 129 -3.33 10.60 -3.11
N ASP A 130 -4.03 10.73 -4.25
CA ASP A 130 -3.72 11.44 -5.51
C ASP A 130 -2.30 11.34 -6.16
N THR A 131 -1.31 10.75 -5.50
CA THR A 131 0.12 10.86 -5.85
C THR A 131 0.60 9.73 -6.76
N TYR A 132 -0.11 8.62 -6.84
CA TYR A 132 0.37 7.43 -7.55
C TYR A 132 -0.20 7.25 -8.95
N CYS A 133 -1.31 7.89 -9.28
CA CYS A 133 -1.99 7.60 -10.53
C CYS A 133 -1.87 8.77 -11.50
N SER A 134 -0.66 9.17 -11.91
CA SER A 134 -0.54 10.17 -12.98
C SER A 134 -1.06 9.63 -14.31
N LYS A 135 -1.48 10.49 -15.25
CA LYS A 135 -1.79 10.06 -16.63
C LYS A 135 -0.63 9.28 -17.27
N LYS A 136 0.62 9.69 -16.99
CA LYS A 136 1.84 8.99 -17.43
C LYS A 136 1.93 7.57 -16.87
N PHE A 137 1.45 7.34 -15.65
CA PHE A 137 1.40 6.02 -15.05
C PHE A 137 0.33 5.14 -15.69
N MET A 138 -0.86 5.69 -15.96
CA MET A 138 -1.93 5.00 -16.70
C MET A 138 -1.46 4.45 -18.05
N HIS A 139 -0.68 5.23 -18.81
CA HIS A 139 -0.15 4.82 -20.12
C HIS A 139 0.83 3.64 -20.09
N LYS A 140 1.19 3.12 -18.91
CA LYS A 140 2.01 1.91 -18.79
C LYS A 140 1.18 0.61 -18.82
N PHE A 141 -0.14 0.71 -18.67
CA PHE A 141 -1.03 -0.44 -18.69
C PHE A 141 -1.64 -0.65 -20.08
N ASP A 142 -1.86 -1.91 -20.42
CA ASP A 142 -2.70 -2.31 -21.54
C ASP A 142 -4.16 -2.24 -21.07
N LEU A 143 -4.88 -1.24 -21.59
CA LEU A 143 -6.28 -1.00 -21.25
C LEU A 143 -7.24 -1.56 -22.31
N GLU A 144 -6.77 -2.17 -23.40
CA GLU A 144 -7.62 -2.62 -24.51
C GLU A 144 -8.70 -3.62 -24.09
N LYS A 145 -8.38 -4.43 -23.07
CA LYS A 145 -9.28 -5.45 -22.52
C LYS A 145 -10.16 -4.95 -21.39
N LEU A 146 -9.99 -3.70 -20.96
CA LEU A 146 -10.70 -3.12 -19.83
C LEU A 146 -11.77 -2.16 -20.35
N ASN A 147 -12.93 -2.16 -19.69
CA ASN A 147 -13.98 -1.17 -19.97
C ASN A 147 -13.62 0.17 -19.28
N ILE A 148 -12.53 0.80 -19.73
CA ILE A 148 -11.99 2.04 -19.18
C ILE A 148 -11.70 2.99 -20.34
N ASN A 149 -12.47 4.06 -20.42
CA ASN A 149 -12.41 5.04 -21.50
C ASN A 149 -11.79 6.37 -21.05
N THR A 150 -11.76 6.61 -19.74
CA THR A 150 -11.26 7.86 -19.18
C THR A 150 -10.20 7.63 -18.11
N TYR A 151 -9.33 8.63 -17.95
CA TYR A 151 -8.40 8.67 -16.82
C TYR A 151 -9.12 8.66 -15.46
N PHE A 152 -10.31 9.24 -15.38
CA PHE A 152 -11.12 9.19 -14.17
C PHE A 152 -11.54 7.76 -13.83
N GLU A 153 -12.07 7.00 -14.80
CA GLU A 153 -12.43 5.59 -14.61
C GLU A 153 -11.20 4.73 -14.24
N PHE A 154 -10.07 4.94 -14.92
CA PHE A 154 -8.82 4.28 -14.55
C PHE A 154 -8.43 4.56 -13.10
N ASN A 155 -8.48 5.83 -12.70
CA ASN A 155 -8.17 6.24 -11.33
C ASN A 155 -9.12 5.56 -10.32
N LYS A 156 -10.42 5.41 -10.64
CA LYS A 156 -11.36 4.66 -9.78
C LYS A 156 -11.02 3.19 -9.66
N LEU A 157 -10.70 2.51 -10.77
CA LEU A 157 -10.27 1.11 -10.71
C LEU A 157 -8.97 0.97 -9.92
N TYR A 158 -7.99 1.83 -10.18
CA TYR A 158 -6.71 1.87 -9.48
C TYR A 158 -6.90 1.99 -7.97
N ILE A 159 -7.65 2.99 -7.51
CA ILE A 159 -7.94 3.19 -6.08
C ILE A 159 -8.62 1.96 -5.50
N LEU A 160 -9.64 1.42 -6.17
CA LEU A 160 -10.37 0.26 -5.69
C LEU A 160 -9.45 -0.95 -5.49
N VAL A 161 -8.62 -1.27 -6.49
CA VAL A 161 -7.69 -2.40 -6.43
C VAL A 161 -6.59 -2.18 -5.39
N THR A 162 -6.05 -0.97 -5.25
CA THR A 162 -5.03 -0.71 -4.23
C THR A 162 -5.60 -0.72 -2.82
N ASP A 163 -6.83 -0.26 -2.62
CA ASP A 163 -7.50 -0.26 -1.32
C ASP A 163 -7.75 -1.69 -0.84
N ILE A 164 -8.30 -2.55 -1.70
CA ILE A 164 -8.50 -3.96 -1.35
C ILE A 164 -7.16 -4.68 -1.15
N MET A 165 -6.14 -4.38 -1.96
CA MET A 165 -4.81 -4.97 -1.82
C MET A 165 -4.19 -4.63 -0.46
N GLY A 166 -4.16 -3.34 -0.10
CA GLY A 166 -3.64 -2.87 1.18
C GLY A 166 -4.43 -3.42 2.37
N HIS A 167 -5.76 -3.51 2.25
CA HIS A 167 -6.60 -4.12 3.28
C HIS A 167 -6.25 -5.60 3.51
N ASN A 168 -6.12 -6.40 2.43
CA ASN A 168 -5.80 -7.83 2.56
C ASN A 168 -4.37 -8.05 3.07
N ILE A 169 -3.40 -7.22 2.68
CA ILE A 169 -2.04 -7.24 3.25
C ILE A 169 -2.11 -7.01 4.76
N LEU A 170 -2.77 -5.94 5.20
CA LEU A 170 -2.91 -5.60 6.60
C LEU A 170 -3.64 -6.69 7.38
N ASN A 171 -4.73 -7.21 6.85
CA ASN A 171 -5.49 -8.31 7.45
C ASN A 171 -4.63 -9.57 7.60
N GLY A 172 -3.90 -9.95 6.56
CA GLY A 172 -2.98 -11.09 6.58
C GLY A 172 -1.90 -10.94 7.65
N ILE A 173 -1.32 -9.75 7.77
CA ILE A 173 -0.36 -9.44 8.83
C ILE A 173 -1.02 -9.54 10.22
N MET A 174 -2.18 -8.93 10.42
CA MET A 174 -2.89 -8.92 11.70
C MET A 174 -3.27 -10.32 12.17
N GLN A 175 -3.66 -11.19 11.25
CA GLN A 175 -4.04 -12.57 11.53
C GLN A 175 -2.88 -13.58 11.43
N ASN A 176 -1.67 -13.14 11.09
CA ASN A 176 -0.50 -13.99 10.83
C ASN A 176 -0.76 -15.07 9.75
N LEU A 177 -1.42 -14.69 8.66
CA LEU A 177 -1.72 -15.60 7.55
C LEU A 177 -0.45 -15.92 6.73
N THR A 178 -0.43 -17.11 6.13
CA THR A 178 0.56 -17.43 5.09
C THR A 178 0.27 -16.60 3.83
N LEU A 179 1.27 -16.52 2.93
CA LEU A 179 1.07 -15.89 1.63
C LEU A 179 -0.11 -16.51 0.88
N GLU A 180 -0.23 -17.85 0.86
CA GLU A 180 -1.30 -18.50 0.10
C GLU A 180 -2.68 -18.07 0.59
N LYS A 181 -2.90 -18.08 1.91
CA LYS A 181 -4.20 -17.69 2.49
C LYS A 181 -4.53 -16.22 2.26
N ALA A 182 -3.56 -15.33 2.46
CA ALA A 182 -3.78 -13.90 2.25
C ALA A 182 -4.02 -13.58 0.76
N LEU A 183 -3.34 -14.29 -0.14
CA LEU A 183 -3.52 -14.15 -1.58
C LEU A 183 -4.87 -14.72 -2.05
N GLU A 184 -5.32 -15.83 -1.49
CA GLU A 184 -6.63 -16.43 -1.80
C GLU A 184 -7.78 -15.44 -1.57
N ASP A 185 -7.85 -14.83 -0.39
CA ASP A 185 -8.87 -13.83 -0.04
C ASP A 185 -8.82 -12.62 -1.00
N TYR A 186 -7.62 -12.15 -1.32
CA TYR A 186 -7.42 -11.03 -2.24
C TYR A 186 -7.85 -11.36 -3.68
N LEU A 187 -7.54 -12.56 -4.17
CA LEU A 187 -7.89 -12.99 -5.53
C LEU A 187 -9.40 -13.10 -5.73
N ILE A 188 -10.15 -13.57 -4.73
CA ILE A 188 -11.62 -13.59 -4.78
C ILE A 188 -12.17 -12.16 -4.98
N GLN A 189 -11.65 -11.19 -4.24
CA GLN A 189 -12.07 -9.79 -4.35
C GLN A 189 -11.66 -9.17 -5.69
N LEU A 190 -10.46 -9.50 -6.20
CA LEU A 190 -10.03 -9.09 -7.54
C LEU A 190 -10.93 -9.65 -8.63
N ASP A 191 -11.37 -10.90 -8.52
CA ASP A 191 -12.26 -11.52 -9.50
C ASP A 191 -13.63 -10.83 -9.53
N PHE A 192 -14.17 -10.42 -8.37
CA PHE A 192 -15.39 -9.61 -8.32
C PHE A 192 -15.23 -8.27 -9.04
N ILE A 193 -14.06 -7.62 -8.92
CA ILE A 193 -13.77 -6.38 -9.65
C ILE A 193 -13.60 -6.65 -11.15
N LYS A 194 -12.92 -7.73 -11.51
CA LYS A 194 -12.59 -8.07 -12.90
C LYS A 194 -13.80 -8.50 -13.72
N TYR A 195 -14.72 -9.23 -13.11
CA TYR A 195 -15.85 -9.85 -13.82
C TYR A 195 -17.22 -9.34 -13.38
N GLY A 196 -17.29 -8.52 -12.32
CA GLY A 196 -18.55 -8.17 -11.67
C GLY A 196 -19.14 -9.34 -10.88
N VAL A 197 -20.24 -9.07 -10.18
CA VAL A 197 -20.94 -10.07 -9.33
C VAL A 197 -22.30 -10.49 -9.88
N ILE A 198 -22.76 -9.85 -10.96
CA ILE A 198 -24.00 -10.24 -11.64
C ILE A 198 -23.71 -11.51 -12.46
N LYS A 199 -24.56 -12.53 -12.32
CA LYS A 199 -24.48 -13.72 -13.15
C LYS A 199 -24.59 -13.31 -14.61
N ARG A 200 -23.64 -13.73 -15.46
CA ARG A 200 -23.80 -13.60 -16.91
C ARG A 200 -25.06 -14.40 -17.26
N GLU A 201 -26.07 -13.74 -17.80
CA GLU A 201 -27.23 -14.46 -18.34
C GLU A 201 -26.67 -15.49 -19.32
N GLU A 202 -26.96 -16.77 -19.08
CA GLU A 202 -26.70 -17.79 -20.06
C GLU A 202 -27.58 -17.43 -21.26
N ASN A 203 -26.97 -16.88 -22.32
CA ASN A 203 -27.64 -16.78 -23.61
C ASN A 203 -27.98 -18.21 -24.03
N HIS A 204 -29.19 -18.67 -23.68
CA HIS A 204 -29.83 -19.82 -24.27
C HIS A 204 -30.22 -19.47 -25.71
N GLU A 205 -29.23 -19.26 -26.57
CA GLU A 205 -29.41 -19.32 -28.02
C GLU A 205 -28.74 -20.60 -28.53
N GLU A 206 -29.58 -21.40 -29.19
CA GLU A 206 -29.25 -22.55 -30.03
C GLU A 206 -28.79 -23.85 -29.35
N LYS A 207 -29.79 -24.63 -28.90
CA LYS A 207 -29.92 -25.98 -29.47
C LYS A 207 -31.29 -26.15 -30.07
N SER A 208 -31.35 -25.96 -31.39
CA SER A 208 -32.41 -26.51 -32.22
C SER A 208 -32.56 -27.99 -31.91
N PHE A 209 -33.70 -28.39 -31.38
CA PHE A 209 -34.19 -29.74 -31.66
C PHE A 209 -35.12 -29.63 -32.86
N LYS A 210 -34.55 -29.98 -34.02
CA LYS A 210 -35.34 -30.63 -35.07
C LYS A 210 -35.88 -31.93 -34.47
N GLN A 211 -37.20 -32.03 -34.40
CA GLN A 211 -37.98 -33.20 -34.83
C GLN A 211 -39.40 -32.75 -35.11
#